data_AF-A0A161MPN6-F1
#
_entry.id   AF-A0A161MPN6-F1
#
_cell.length_a   1.000
_cell.length_b   1.000
_cell.length_c   1.000
_cell.angle_alpha   90.00
_cell.angle_beta   90.00
_cell.angle_gamma   90.00
#
_symmetry.space_group_name_H-M   'P 1'
#
loop_
_entity.id
_entity.type
_entity.pdbx_description
1 polymer ?
#
loop_
_entity_poly.entity_id
_entity_poly.type
_entity_poly.pdbx_seq_one_letter_code
_entity_poly.pdbx_strand_id
1 'polypeptide(L)'
;EYKVVEEEEYHPKIKWNKVRTLAQYIKPPLPKSKYKPPKFAPKERLGTGVNKKIYYVSNEPASGYVRLPDVTPVQLVKARQIKRFFTGLLDEEFIADPPFPGNESNYLRAQIARISAGTQLSPLGFYSFDFGEGGFEEEEEEEEEEGDELGVRMPKPDYAANPDFEPIPLQDLVDQSMAFWVHHTSHILPQGRAVWVDPNKDPNKVKGEGEEEGEARGEKKENLYRKLVHHY
;
A
#
# COMPACT_ATOMS: atom_id res chain seq x y z
N GLU A 1 76.94 36.65 39.64
CA GLU A 1 77.23 35.52 38.75
C GLU A 1 76.01 34.60 38.70
N TYR A 2 75.31 34.60 37.56
CA TYR A 2 74.22 33.66 37.31
C TYR A 2 74.71 32.68 36.23
N LYS A 3 74.72 31.38 36.56
CA LYS A 3 75.10 30.33 35.62
C LYS A 3 73.97 30.13 34.61
N VAL A 4 74.27 30.36 33.33
CA VAL A 4 73.41 29.97 32.21
C VAL A 4 73.47 28.45 32.11
N VAL A 5 72.37 27.78 32.38
CA VAL A 5 72.18 26.36 32.06
C VAL A 5 71.73 26.33 30.61
N GLU A 6 72.54 25.76 29.73
CA GLU A 6 72.13 25.48 28.35
C GLU A 6 71.06 24.37 28.39
N GLU A 7 69.79 24.76 28.28
CA GLU A 7 68.73 23.84 27.91
C GLU A 7 68.95 23.45 26.44
N GLU A 8 69.49 22.26 26.20
CA GLU A 8 69.43 21.64 24.88
C GLU A 8 67.95 21.46 24.50
N GLU A 9 67.45 22.34 23.63
CA GLU A 9 66.14 22.19 22.99
C GLU A 9 66.10 20.87 22.22
N TYR A 10 65.51 19.84 22.83
CA TYR A 10 65.16 18.60 22.17
C TYR A 10 64.07 18.85 21.12
N HIS A 11 64.47 19.19 19.90
CA HIS A 11 63.59 19.15 18.73
C HIS A 11 63.59 17.72 18.18
N PRO A 12 62.50 16.93 18.31
CA PRO A 12 62.42 15.66 17.61
C PRO A 12 62.53 15.96 16.12
N LYS A 13 63.53 15.36 15.47
CA LYS A 13 63.74 15.43 14.01
C LYS A 13 62.57 14.75 13.31
N ILE A 14 61.42 15.41 13.24
CA ILE A 14 60.35 15.04 12.33
C ILE A 14 60.92 15.28 10.95
N LYS A 15 61.36 14.21 10.29
CA LYS A 15 61.69 14.24 8.87
C LYS A 15 60.41 14.62 8.15
N TRP A 16 60.27 15.89 7.77
CA TRP A 16 59.24 16.40 6.87
C TRP A 16 59.42 15.83 5.46
N ASN A 17 59.54 14.52 5.35
CA ASN A 17 59.58 13.83 4.07
C ASN A 17 58.16 13.84 3.51
N LYS A 18 57.94 14.80 2.61
CA LYS A 18 56.72 15.07 1.82
C LYS A 18 55.63 15.82 2.57
N VAL A 19 55.81 17.13 2.71
CA VAL A 19 54.66 18.04 2.60
C VAL A 19 54.03 17.72 1.24
N ARG A 20 52.90 16.99 1.22
CA ARG A 20 52.06 16.93 0.03
C ARG A 20 51.68 18.39 -0.23
N THR A 21 52.25 18.98 -1.28
CA THR A 21 51.80 20.30 -1.73
C THR A 21 50.29 20.22 -1.99
N LEU A 22 49.55 21.33 -1.93
CA LEU A 22 48.11 21.32 -2.24
C LEU A 22 47.84 20.65 -3.63
N ALA A 23 48.82 20.73 -4.54
CA ALA A 23 48.83 20.06 -5.83
C ALA A 23 48.91 18.51 -5.77
N GLN A 24 49.43 17.94 -4.69
CA GLN A 24 49.52 16.48 -4.45
C GLN A 24 48.40 15.95 -3.54
N TYR A 25 47.47 16.82 -3.13
CA TYR A 25 46.32 16.41 -2.33
C TYR A 25 45.30 15.65 -3.18
N ILE A 26 45.24 14.34 -2.99
CA ILE A 26 44.15 13.51 -3.52
C ILE A 26 43.00 13.58 -2.51
N LYS A 27 41.92 14.27 -2.88
CA LYS A 27 40.72 14.36 -2.04
C LYS A 27 40.23 12.95 -1.72
N PRO A 28 39.97 12.61 -0.44
CA PRO A 28 39.39 11.31 -0.11
C PRO A 28 38.05 11.16 -0.82
N PRO A 29 37.69 9.94 -1.27
CA PRO A 29 36.41 9.71 -1.90
C PRO A 29 35.30 10.18 -0.95
N LEU A 30 34.30 10.87 -1.51
CA LEU A 30 33.15 11.29 -0.72
C LEU A 30 32.51 10.05 -0.07
N PRO A 31 32.03 10.16 1.19
CA PRO A 31 31.33 9.06 1.83
C PRO A 31 30.12 8.67 0.97
N LYS A 32 30.03 7.40 0.62
CA LYS A 32 28.86 6.87 -0.09
C LYS A 32 27.68 6.85 0.89
N SER A 33 26.57 7.44 0.49
CA SER A 33 25.34 7.39 1.29
C SER A 33 24.93 5.93 1.52
N LYS A 34 24.67 5.57 2.78
CA LYS A 34 24.09 4.27 3.16
C LYS A 34 22.56 4.29 3.17
N TYR A 35 21.95 5.41 2.76
CA TYR A 35 20.51 5.57 2.76
C TYR A 35 19.86 4.55 1.82
N LYS A 36 18.85 3.84 2.31
CA LYS A 36 17.96 3.01 1.53
C LYS A 36 16.57 3.63 1.59
N PRO A 37 15.87 3.80 0.45
CA PRO A 37 14.52 4.31 0.47
C PRO A 37 13.63 3.40 1.34
N PRO A 38 12.64 3.97 2.06
CA PRO A 38 11.70 3.18 2.80
C PRO A 38 10.97 2.21 1.86
N LYS A 39 10.88 0.94 2.25
CA LYS A 39 10.09 -0.05 1.54
C LYS A 39 8.62 0.21 1.82
N PHE A 40 7.81 0.20 0.76
CA PHE A 40 6.37 0.33 0.89
C PHE A 40 5.70 -1.02 0.73
N ALA A 41 4.51 -1.15 1.32
CA ALA A 41 3.69 -2.34 1.14
C ALA A 41 3.24 -2.47 -0.32
N PRO A 42 3.08 -3.71 -0.83
CA PRO A 42 2.59 -3.94 -2.18
C PRO A 42 1.15 -3.46 -2.37
N LYS A 43 0.78 -3.16 -3.63
CA LYS A 43 -0.59 -2.80 -4.01
C LYS A 43 -1.55 -3.96 -3.71
N GLU A 44 -2.71 -3.65 -3.15
CA GLU A 44 -3.80 -4.63 -2.98
C GLU A 44 -4.42 -4.98 -4.33
N ARG A 45 -4.79 -6.25 -4.52
CA ARG A 45 -5.42 -6.74 -5.75
C ARG A 45 -6.77 -6.04 -5.98
N LEU A 46 -7.21 -5.99 -7.23
CA LEU A 46 -8.55 -5.54 -7.55
C LEU A 46 -9.57 -6.45 -6.84
N GLY A 47 -10.58 -5.86 -6.21
CA GLY A 47 -11.57 -6.61 -5.43
C GLY A 47 -11.20 -6.79 -3.95
N THR A 48 -9.94 -6.58 -3.53
CA THR A 48 -9.55 -6.77 -2.13
C THR A 48 -9.26 -5.45 -1.41
N GLY A 49 -9.54 -5.44 -0.10
CA GLY A 49 -9.24 -4.33 0.82
C GLY A 49 -9.68 -2.96 0.30
N VAL A 50 -8.74 -2.04 0.12
CA VAL A 50 -8.97 -0.66 -0.34
C VAL A 50 -9.35 -0.59 -1.83
N ASN A 51 -9.01 -1.61 -2.61
CA ASN A 51 -9.36 -1.74 -4.03
C ASN A 51 -10.58 -2.65 -4.26
N LYS A 52 -11.42 -2.86 -3.23
CA LYS A 52 -12.66 -3.64 -3.30
C LYS A 52 -13.69 -3.08 -4.29
N LYS A 53 -13.77 -1.75 -4.43
CA LYS A 53 -14.72 -1.07 -5.32
C LYS A 53 -13.99 -0.31 -6.43
N ILE A 54 -14.58 -0.31 -7.63
CA ILE A 54 -14.16 0.53 -8.76
C ILE A 54 -14.95 1.84 -8.70
N TYR A 55 -14.25 2.96 -8.88
CA TYR A 55 -14.87 4.29 -8.83
C TYR A 55 -14.87 4.92 -10.21
N TYR A 56 -16.02 5.45 -10.58
CA TYR A 56 -16.22 6.26 -11.78
C TYR A 56 -16.56 7.69 -11.37
N VAL A 57 -16.04 8.66 -12.10
CA VAL A 57 -16.25 10.09 -11.84
C VAL A 57 -16.73 10.80 -13.09
N SER A 58 -17.55 11.83 -12.89
CA SER A 58 -17.97 12.76 -13.93
C SER A 58 -18.13 14.15 -13.32
N ASN A 59 -17.91 15.19 -14.11
CA ASN A 59 -18.12 16.58 -13.70
C ASN A 59 -19.62 16.96 -13.73
N GLU A 60 -20.41 16.25 -14.54
CA GLU A 60 -21.84 16.49 -14.71
C GLU A 60 -22.59 15.16 -14.75
N PRO A 61 -23.74 15.00 -14.09
CA PRO A 61 -24.47 13.73 -14.04
C PRO A 61 -24.87 13.16 -15.41
N ALA A 62 -25.06 14.01 -16.42
CA ALA A 62 -25.46 13.61 -17.77
C ALA A 62 -24.27 13.38 -18.74
N SER A 63 -23.04 13.65 -18.27
CA SER A 63 -21.83 13.51 -19.08
C SER A 63 -21.25 12.09 -19.00
N GLY A 64 -20.22 11.82 -19.80
CA GLY A 64 -19.48 10.56 -19.73
C GLY A 64 -18.82 10.35 -18.37
N TYR A 65 -18.61 9.08 -18.02
CA TYR A 65 -17.94 8.67 -16.79
C TYR A 65 -16.52 8.18 -17.08
N VAL A 66 -15.56 8.62 -16.27
CA VAL A 66 -14.16 8.21 -16.35
C VAL A 66 -13.84 7.30 -15.17
N ARG A 67 -13.26 6.13 -15.45
CA ARG A 67 -12.80 5.20 -14.41
C ARG A 67 -11.56 5.75 -13.72
N LEU A 68 -11.59 5.82 -12.39
CA LEU A 68 -10.40 6.14 -11.59
C LEU A 68 -9.43 4.95 -11.51
N PRO A 69 -8.12 5.21 -11.42
CA PRO A 69 -7.12 4.16 -11.24
C PRO A 69 -7.25 3.46 -9.88
N ASP A 70 -6.64 2.30 -9.73
CA ASP A 70 -6.49 1.65 -8.41
C ASP A 70 -5.59 2.47 -7.49
N VAL A 71 -5.81 2.37 -6.19
CA VAL A 71 -4.95 3.06 -5.21
C VAL A 71 -3.80 2.16 -4.75
N THR A 72 -2.64 2.78 -4.51
CA THR A 72 -1.48 2.13 -3.89
C THR A 72 -1.30 2.57 -2.43
N PRO A 73 -0.66 1.74 -1.57
CA PRO A 73 -0.38 2.13 -0.19
C PRO A 73 0.45 3.41 -0.08
N VAL A 74 1.40 3.61 -0.99
CA VAL A 74 2.24 4.82 -1.02
C VAL A 74 1.40 6.08 -1.22
N GLN A 75 0.44 6.03 -2.14
CA GLN A 75 -0.48 7.15 -2.39
C GLN A 75 -1.30 7.47 -1.12
N LEU A 76 -1.83 6.47 -0.42
CA LEU A 76 -2.60 6.69 0.81
C LEU A 76 -1.75 7.30 1.93
N VAL A 77 -0.52 6.80 2.11
CA VAL A 77 0.42 7.33 3.11
C VAL A 77 0.77 8.79 2.82
N LYS A 78 1.04 9.12 1.55
CA LYS A 78 1.38 10.49 1.13
C LYS A 78 0.17 11.42 1.15
N ALA A 79 -1.01 10.96 0.74
CA ALA A 79 -2.23 11.75 0.75
C ALA A 79 -2.59 12.24 2.16
N ARG A 80 -2.27 11.48 3.22
CA ARG A 80 -2.47 11.91 4.62
C ARG A 80 -1.68 13.16 5.00
N GLN A 81 -0.58 13.45 4.30
CA GLN A 81 0.34 14.55 4.60
C GLN A 81 0.04 15.80 3.77
N ILE A 82 -0.88 15.71 2.80
CA ILE A 82 -1.13 16.74 1.80
C ILE A 82 -2.52 17.32 2.00
N LYS A 83 -2.62 18.64 2.00
CA LYS A 83 -3.88 19.40 1.97
C LYS A 83 -3.84 20.35 0.78
N ARG A 84 -4.54 19.99 -0.30
CA ARG A 84 -4.62 20.77 -1.55
C ARG A 84 -6.06 20.76 -2.06
N PHE A 85 -6.46 21.84 -2.73
CA PHE A 85 -7.71 21.88 -3.48
C PHE A 85 -7.54 21.18 -4.83
N PHE A 86 -8.60 20.54 -5.31
CA PHE A 86 -8.67 19.92 -6.63
C PHE A 86 -8.85 21.00 -7.70
N THR A 87 -8.25 20.79 -8.88
CA THR A 87 -8.44 21.68 -10.04
C THR A 87 -9.64 21.26 -10.87
N GLY A 88 -10.07 20.00 -10.76
CA GLY A 88 -11.13 19.41 -11.58
C GLY A 88 -10.63 18.80 -12.89
N LEU A 89 -9.30 18.78 -13.10
CA LEU A 89 -8.65 18.20 -14.28
C LEU A 89 -7.91 16.92 -13.87
N LEU A 90 -8.47 15.76 -14.21
CA LEU A 90 -7.97 14.45 -13.75
C LEU A 90 -6.53 14.14 -14.21
N ASP A 91 -6.16 14.58 -15.41
CA ASP A 91 -4.86 14.30 -16.02
C ASP A 91 -3.76 15.29 -15.62
N GLU A 92 -4.10 16.32 -14.84
CA GLU A 92 -3.15 17.35 -14.44
C GLU A 92 -2.10 16.81 -13.46
N GLU A 93 -0.86 17.25 -13.62
CA GLU A 93 0.23 16.89 -12.72
C GLU A 93 -0.07 17.34 -11.29
N PHE A 94 0.01 16.41 -10.34
CA PHE A 94 -0.24 16.71 -8.95
C PHE A 94 1.04 17.13 -8.22
N ILE A 95 1.34 18.43 -8.28
CA ILE A 95 2.48 19.04 -7.60
C ILE A 95 2.14 19.31 -6.13
N ALA A 96 2.88 18.69 -5.21
CA ALA A 96 2.76 18.87 -3.76
C ALA A 96 4.09 18.64 -3.05
N ASP A 97 4.23 19.21 -1.85
CA ASP A 97 5.31 18.90 -0.91
C ASP A 97 4.71 18.36 0.40
N PRO A 98 4.94 17.09 0.78
CA PRO A 98 5.80 16.11 0.12
C PRO A 98 5.29 15.63 -1.26
N PRO A 99 6.20 15.19 -2.16
CA PRO A 99 5.81 14.69 -3.48
C PRO A 99 4.81 13.54 -3.42
N PHE A 100 3.79 13.60 -4.27
CA PHE A 100 2.75 12.59 -4.40
C PHE A 100 2.99 11.73 -5.65
N PRO A 101 2.94 10.39 -5.55
CA PRO A 101 3.12 9.52 -6.70
C PRO A 101 1.83 9.40 -7.52
N GLY A 102 1.67 10.24 -8.55
CA GLY A 102 0.56 10.19 -9.50
C GLY A 102 0.07 11.58 -9.91
N ASN A 103 -1.02 11.61 -10.68
CA ASN A 103 -1.72 12.84 -11.08
C ASN A 103 -2.93 13.13 -10.17
N GLU A 104 -3.74 14.12 -10.54
CA GLU A 104 -4.94 14.48 -9.76
C GLU A 104 -5.93 13.31 -9.62
N SER A 105 -6.12 12.48 -10.65
CA SER A 105 -6.99 11.30 -10.57
C SER A 105 -6.55 10.32 -9.47
N ASN A 106 -5.24 10.11 -9.29
CA ASN A 106 -4.70 9.26 -8.23
C ASN A 106 -4.90 9.89 -6.84
N TYR A 107 -4.74 11.21 -6.72
CA TYR A 107 -4.97 11.91 -5.46
C TYR A 107 -6.46 11.87 -5.08
N LEU A 108 -7.35 12.11 -6.05
CA LEU A 108 -8.79 11.99 -5.87
C LEU A 108 -9.18 10.59 -5.40
N ARG A 109 -8.69 9.55 -6.08
CA ARG A 109 -8.91 8.16 -5.69
C ARG A 109 -8.44 7.86 -4.25
N ALA A 110 -7.29 8.42 -3.86
CA ALA A 110 -6.75 8.24 -2.50
C ALA A 110 -7.63 8.95 -1.45
N GLN A 111 -8.16 10.13 -1.76
CA GLN A 111 -9.09 10.85 -0.89
C GLN A 111 -10.42 10.10 -0.74
N ILE A 112 -10.98 9.57 -1.83
CA ILE A 112 -12.19 8.75 -1.80
C ILE A 112 -12.00 7.52 -0.91
N ALA A 113 -10.86 6.82 -1.02
CA ALA A 113 -10.55 5.69 -0.15
C ALA A 113 -10.55 6.07 1.35
N ARG A 114 -9.88 7.17 1.70
CA ARG A 114 -9.78 7.64 3.08
C ARG A 114 -11.13 8.05 3.66
N ILE A 115 -11.92 8.79 2.89
CA ILE A 115 -13.27 9.21 3.28
C ILE A 115 -14.14 7.96 3.45
N SER A 116 -14.17 7.08 2.45
CA SER A 116 -14.98 5.86 2.48
C SER A 116 -14.69 5.01 3.72
N ALA A 117 -13.41 4.75 4.02
CA ALA A 117 -13.02 3.97 5.18
C ALA A 117 -13.31 4.67 6.53
N GLY A 118 -13.38 6.01 6.54
CA GLY A 118 -13.55 6.81 7.75
C GLY A 118 -14.98 7.32 7.99
N THR A 119 -15.89 7.19 7.02
CA THR A 119 -17.23 7.79 7.11
C THR A 119 -18.37 6.87 6.66
N GLN A 120 -18.08 5.66 6.16
CA GLN A 120 -19.13 4.67 5.89
C GLN A 120 -19.54 3.99 7.20
N LEU A 121 -20.71 4.38 7.68
CA LEU A 121 -21.30 3.93 8.94
C LEU A 121 -22.67 3.31 8.69
N SER A 122 -23.08 2.41 9.59
CA SER A 122 -24.42 1.83 9.63
C SER A 122 -24.93 1.75 11.07
N PRO A 123 -26.26 1.67 11.28
CA PRO A 123 -26.81 1.42 12.59
C PRO A 123 -26.21 0.15 13.21
N LEU A 124 -25.95 0.19 14.51
CA LEU A 124 -25.46 -0.95 15.27
C LEU A 124 -26.34 -2.18 15.04
N GLY A 125 -25.73 -3.31 14.68
CA GLY A 125 -26.45 -4.57 14.43
C GLY A 125 -27.11 -4.70 13.05
N PHE A 126 -27.02 -3.68 12.18
CA PHE A 126 -27.59 -3.74 10.83
C PHE A 126 -26.84 -4.72 9.92
N TYR A 127 -25.50 -4.74 10.02
CA TYR A 127 -24.66 -5.71 9.30
C TYR A 127 -24.07 -6.71 10.29
N SER A 128 -24.04 -7.98 9.90
CA SER A 128 -23.29 -9.04 10.56
C SER A 128 -22.05 -9.38 9.76
N PHE A 129 -20.94 -9.63 10.46
CA PHE A 129 -19.69 -10.15 9.91
C PHE A 129 -19.57 -11.67 10.09
N ASP A 130 -20.50 -12.27 10.83
CA ASP A 130 -20.48 -13.68 11.17
C ASP A 130 -21.19 -14.45 10.06
N PHE A 131 -20.42 -14.93 9.10
CA PHE A 131 -20.77 -16.14 8.36
C PHE A 131 -20.39 -17.29 9.29
N GLY A 132 -21.25 -17.56 10.28
CA GLY A 132 -20.90 -18.35 11.47
C GLY A 132 -20.27 -19.68 11.12
N GLU A 133 -19.11 -20.02 11.73
CA GLU A 133 -18.32 -21.28 11.69
C GLU A 133 -18.23 -22.10 10.36
N GLY A 134 -18.78 -21.57 9.28
CA GLY A 134 -19.02 -22.16 7.96
C GLY A 134 -18.92 -21.09 6.88
N GLY A 135 -18.22 -19.97 7.14
CA GLY A 135 -17.71 -19.07 6.08
C GLY A 135 -16.59 -19.69 5.23
N PHE A 136 -16.28 -20.96 5.50
CA PHE A 136 -15.58 -21.91 4.65
C PHE A 136 -16.54 -23.08 4.30
N GLU A 137 -17.84 -22.80 4.16
CA GLU A 137 -18.72 -23.70 3.43
C GLU A 137 -18.08 -23.89 2.07
N GLU A 138 -17.93 -25.16 1.75
CA GLU A 138 -17.17 -25.70 0.65
C GLU A 138 -17.45 -24.91 -0.63
N GLU A 139 -16.46 -24.93 -1.53
CA GLU A 139 -16.72 -24.76 -2.94
C GLU A 139 -17.80 -25.79 -3.34
N GLU A 140 -19.08 -25.51 -3.09
CA GLU A 140 -20.17 -26.07 -3.86
C GLU A 140 -20.02 -25.43 -5.24
N GLU A 141 -19.29 -26.15 -6.08
CA GLU A 141 -19.51 -26.21 -7.52
C GLU A 141 -21.02 -26.20 -7.77
N GLU A 142 -21.59 -25.07 -8.20
CA GLU A 142 -22.88 -24.89 -8.90
C GLU A 142 -23.22 -23.38 -8.82
N GLU A 143 -23.47 -22.61 -9.87
CA GLU A 143 -23.69 -22.84 -11.30
C GLU A 143 -22.89 -21.79 -12.09
N GLU A 144 -22.43 -22.18 -13.28
CA GLU A 144 -21.99 -21.25 -14.32
C GLU A 144 -23.20 -20.41 -14.76
N GLU A 145 -23.41 -19.24 -14.15
CA GLU A 145 -24.17 -18.17 -14.83
C GLU A 145 -23.27 -17.61 -15.94
N GLU A 146 -23.39 -18.27 -17.09
CA GLU A 146 -22.95 -17.87 -18.42
C GLU A 146 -23.50 -16.46 -18.74
N GLY A 147 -22.80 -15.40 -18.32
CA GLY A 147 -23.34 -14.05 -18.48
C GLY A 147 -22.44 -12.84 -18.27
N ASP A 148 -21.16 -12.97 -17.88
CA ASP A 148 -20.26 -11.81 -17.74
C ASP A 148 -18.96 -12.01 -18.55
N GLU A 149 -18.95 -11.50 -19.79
CA GLU A 149 -17.79 -11.46 -20.72
C GLU A 149 -16.59 -10.65 -20.21
N LEU A 150 -16.60 -10.19 -18.95
CA LEU A 150 -15.50 -9.53 -18.28
C LEU A 150 -15.27 -10.21 -16.93
N GLY A 151 -14.69 -11.42 -16.95
CA GLY A 151 -14.47 -12.35 -15.83
C GLY A 151 -13.77 -11.82 -14.57
N VAL A 152 -14.34 -10.80 -13.95
CA VAL A 152 -13.96 -10.24 -12.66
C VAL A 152 -15.07 -10.61 -11.69
N ARG A 153 -15.01 -11.85 -11.17
CA ARG A 153 -15.88 -12.27 -10.06
C ARG A 153 -15.60 -11.32 -8.88
N MET A 154 -16.54 -10.41 -8.59
CA MET A 154 -16.41 -9.53 -7.44
C MET A 154 -16.42 -10.41 -6.19
N PRO A 155 -15.44 -10.28 -5.29
CA PRO A 155 -15.42 -11.08 -4.07
C PRO A 155 -16.68 -10.81 -3.25
N LYS A 156 -17.28 -11.88 -2.70
CA LYS A 156 -18.44 -11.80 -1.81
C LYS A 156 -18.16 -10.76 -0.70
N PRO A 157 -19.15 -9.94 -0.32
CA PRO A 157 -18.93 -8.94 0.72
C PRO A 157 -18.62 -9.63 2.04
N ASP A 158 -17.58 -9.16 2.73
CA ASP A 158 -17.19 -9.59 4.10
C ASP A 158 -18.25 -9.33 5.19
N TYR A 159 -19.46 -8.91 4.82
CA TYR A 159 -20.60 -8.65 5.71
C TYR A 159 -21.93 -8.86 4.97
N ALA A 160 -22.98 -9.18 5.72
CA ALA A 160 -24.34 -9.33 5.21
C ALA A 160 -25.35 -8.55 6.06
N ALA A 161 -26.46 -8.11 5.46
CA ALA A 161 -27.54 -7.47 6.20
C ALA A 161 -28.16 -8.48 7.18
N ASN A 162 -28.34 -8.08 8.43
CA ASN A 162 -28.91 -8.93 9.45
C ASN A 162 -30.43 -9.03 9.25
N PRO A 163 -30.99 -10.23 8.96
CA PRO A 163 -32.43 -10.40 8.76
C PRO A 163 -33.24 -10.11 10.02
N ASP A 164 -32.64 -10.30 11.20
CA ASP A 164 -33.26 -10.08 12.50
C ASP A 164 -33.02 -8.65 13.04
N PHE A 165 -32.66 -7.71 12.16
CA PHE A 165 -32.41 -6.33 12.57
C PHE A 165 -33.70 -5.63 13.00
N GLU A 166 -33.75 -5.23 14.26
CA GLU A 166 -34.79 -4.33 14.78
C GLU A 166 -34.33 -2.86 14.67
N PRO A 167 -35.16 -1.96 14.10
CA PRO A 167 -34.81 -0.55 14.00
C PRO A 167 -34.53 0.10 15.36
N ILE A 168 -33.37 0.73 15.46
CA ILE A 168 -32.98 1.50 16.64
C ILE A 168 -33.88 2.74 16.75
N PRO A 169 -34.43 3.06 17.94
CA PRO A 169 -35.22 4.27 18.16
C PRO A 169 -34.47 5.54 17.75
N LEU A 170 -35.20 6.54 17.23
CA LEU A 170 -34.59 7.80 16.79
C LEU A 170 -33.82 8.50 17.91
N GLN A 171 -34.29 8.43 19.16
CA GLN A 171 -33.65 9.05 20.31
C GLN A 171 -32.23 8.53 20.53
N ASP A 172 -32.01 7.23 20.29
CA ASP A 172 -30.72 6.57 20.41
C ASP A 172 -29.82 6.91 19.21
N LEU A 173 -30.39 6.94 18.00
CA LEU A 173 -29.63 7.29 16.77
C LEU A 173 -29.07 8.71 16.76
N VAL A 174 -29.70 9.65 17.49
CA VAL A 174 -29.25 11.05 17.61
C VAL A 174 -28.49 11.33 18.91
N ASP A 175 -28.22 10.30 19.72
CA ASP A 175 -27.47 10.46 20.96
C ASP A 175 -26.05 10.99 20.69
N GLN A 176 -25.60 11.91 21.55
CA GLN A 176 -24.32 12.61 21.36
C GLN A 176 -23.10 11.69 21.49
N SER A 177 -23.25 10.50 22.10
CA SER A 177 -22.15 9.53 22.18
C SER A 177 -21.83 8.87 20.84
N MET A 178 -22.75 8.93 19.86
CA MET A 178 -22.65 8.23 18.57
C MET A 178 -22.49 6.70 18.69
N ALA A 179 -22.81 6.11 19.85
CA ALA A 179 -22.60 4.69 20.14
C ALA A 179 -23.40 3.73 19.24
N PHE A 180 -24.48 4.22 18.63
CA PHE A 180 -25.37 3.43 17.77
C PHE A 180 -24.97 3.44 16.29
N TRP A 181 -23.83 4.05 15.95
CA TRP A 181 -23.26 4.05 14.60
C TRP A 181 -21.94 3.29 14.58
N VAL A 182 -21.83 2.29 13.71
CA VAL A 182 -20.64 1.46 13.57
C VAL A 182 -20.10 1.45 12.15
N HIS A 183 -18.79 1.31 12.01
CA HIS A 183 -18.15 1.09 10.71
C HIS A 183 -18.46 -0.32 10.20
N HIS A 184 -18.90 -0.41 8.95
CA HIS A 184 -19.03 -1.68 8.23
C HIS A 184 -17.92 -1.90 7.17
N THR A 185 -17.05 -0.90 6.97
CA THR A 185 -15.90 -0.98 6.07
C THR A 185 -14.60 -1.19 6.83
N SER A 186 -13.64 -1.87 6.22
CA SER A 186 -12.30 -2.04 6.79
C SER A 186 -11.57 -0.71 6.97
N HIS A 187 -10.94 -0.55 8.13
CA HIS A 187 -10.08 0.58 8.43
C HIS A 187 -8.77 0.54 7.63
N ILE A 188 -8.31 1.69 7.13
CA ILE A 188 -7.02 1.81 6.42
C ILE A 188 -5.89 2.05 7.43
N LEU A 189 -4.98 1.10 7.57
CA LEU A 189 -3.84 1.16 8.47
C LEU A 189 -2.86 2.31 8.13
N PRO A 190 -2.00 2.74 9.07
CA PRO A 190 -0.94 3.72 8.80
C PRO A 190 -0.04 3.34 7.63
N GLN A 191 0.12 2.05 7.36
CA GLN A 191 0.84 1.50 6.20
C GLN A 191 0.21 1.80 4.83
N GLY A 192 -1.08 2.17 4.79
CA GLY A 192 -1.83 2.42 3.55
C GLY A 192 -2.53 1.18 2.98
N ARG A 193 -2.80 0.17 3.83
CA ARG A 193 -3.50 -1.07 3.48
C ARG A 193 -4.65 -1.33 4.45
N ALA A 194 -5.63 -2.12 4.04
CA ALA A 194 -6.67 -2.62 4.93
C ALA A 194 -6.12 -3.74 5.84
N VAL A 195 -5.25 -4.58 5.30
CA VAL A 195 -4.59 -5.69 6.01
C VAL A 195 -3.09 -5.43 6.11
N TRP A 196 -2.54 -5.63 7.31
CA TRP A 196 -1.11 -5.41 7.54
C TRP A 196 -0.26 -6.44 6.81
N VAL A 197 0.81 -5.99 6.17
CA VAL A 197 1.81 -6.88 5.55
C VAL A 197 3.21 -6.42 5.90
N ASP A 198 4.13 -7.33 6.16
CA ASP A 198 5.54 -6.98 6.39
C ASP A 198 6.19 -6.46 5.08
N PRO A 199 6.62 -5.19 5.02
CA PRO A 199 7.29 -4.63 3.84
C PRO A 199 8.62 -5.32 3.48
N ASN A 200 9.19 -6.12 4.40
CA ASN A 200 10.42 -6.86 4.18
C ASN A 200 10.20 -8.27 3.63
N LYS A 201 8.97 -8.78 3.72
CA LYS A 201 8.62 -10.10 3.19
C LYS A 201 8.39 -10.00 1.69
N ASP A 202 8.90 -10.99 0.96
CA ASP A 202 8.77 -11.07 -0.49
C ASP A 202 7.27 -11.05 -0.86
N PRO A 203 6.81 -10.12 -1.73
CA PRO A 203 5.40 -10.02 -2.11
C PRO A 203 4.83 -11.32 -2.68
N ASN A 204 5.68 -12.18 -3.26
CA ASN A 204 5.30 -13.51 -3.76
C ASN A 204 5.16 -14.59 -2.66
N LYS A 205 5.47 -14.27 -1.40
CA LYS A 205 5.34 -15.18 -0.24
C LYS A 205 4.31 -14.70 0.79
N VAL A 206 3.44 -13.77 0.41
CA VAL A 206 2.29 -13.37 1.22
C VAL A 206 1.25 -14.49 1.13
N LYS A 207 1.35 -15.48 2.02
CA LYS A 207 0.31 -16.48 2.24
C LYS A 207 -0.99 -15.77 2.63
N GLY A 208 -2.06 -15.99 1.89
CA GLY A 208 -3.42 -15.55 2.24
C GLY A 208 -4.17 -14.75 1.17
N GLU A 209 -3.57 -14.46 0.01
CA GLU A 209 -4.30 -13.92 -1.14
C GLU A 209 -4.22 -14.94 -2.27
N GLY A 210 -5.24 -15.82 -2.35
CA GLY A 210 -5.55 -16.77 -3.41
C GLY A 210 -4.41 -17.07 -4.38
N GLU A 211 -3.71 -18.18 -4.12
CA GLU A 211 -2.86 -18.84 -5.10
C GLU A 211 -3.75 -19.32 -6.26
N GLU A 212 -4.03 -18.45 -7.23
CA GLU A 212 -4.03 -18.95 -8.60
C GLU A 212 -2.57 -19.18 -8.95
N GLU A 213 -2.13 -20.42 -8.76
CA GLU A 213 -0.94 -20.95 -9.42
C GLU A 213 -1.18 -20.85 -10.93
N GLY A 214 -0.91 -19.67 -11.50
CA GLY A 214 -0.84 -19.48 -12.94
C GLY A 214 0.10 -20.54 -13.52
N GLU A 215 -0.46 -21.31 -14.45
CA GLU A 215 0.09 -22.46 -15.15
C GLU A 215 1.44 -22.19 -15.86
N ALA A 216 2.50 -21.96 -15.10
CA ALA A 216 3.87 -21.85 -15.60
C ALA A 216 4.77 -22.98 -15.05
N ARG A 217 4.21 -23.87 -14.23
CA ARG A 217 4.93 -25.01 -13.64
C ARG A 217 4.73 -26.33 -14.40
N GLY A 218 3.73 -26.40 -15.29
CA GLY A 218 3.46 -27.56 -16.16
C GLY A 218 4.53 -27.78 -17.23
N GLU A 219 4.94 -26.73 -17.95
CA GLU A 219 5.86 -26.88 -19.09
C GLU A 219 7.30 -27.27 -18.69
N LYS A 220 7.74 -26.92 -17.47
CA LYS A 220 9.09 -27.30 -16.99
C LYS A 220 9.17 -28.74 -16.52
N LYS A 221 8.08 -29.32 -15.99
CA LYS A 221 8.07 -30.74 -15.60
C LYS A 221 7.93 -31.66 -16.79
N GLU A 222 7.14 -31.28 -17.80
CA GLU A 222 6.97 -32.08 -19.01
C GLU A 222 8.25 -32.13 -19.87
N ASN A 223 8.99 -31.01 -19.97
CA ASN A 223 10.30 -31.00 -20.64
C ASN A 223 11.38 -31.79 -19.89
N LEU A 224 11.29 -31.92 -18.57
CA LEU A 224 12.24 -32.72 -17.78
C LEU A 224 11.96 -34.22 -17.92
N TYR A 225 10.68 -34.62 -17.96
CA TYR A 225 10.29 -36.01 -18.23
C TYR A 225 10.63 -36.45 -19.66
N ARG A 226 10.40 -35.59 -20.68
CA ARG A 226 10.73 -35.91 -22.07
C ARG A 226 12.23 -36.05 -22.33
N LYS A 227 13.08 -35.36 -21.55
CA LYS A 227 14.55 -35.50 -21.61
C LYS A 227 15.08 -36.76 -20.93
N LEU A 228 14.37 -37.29 -19.93
CA LEU A 228 14.79 -38.50 -19.20
C LEU A 228 14.41 -39.81 -19.90
N VAL A 229 13.36 -39.80 -20.73
CA VAL A 229 12.89 -41.02 -21.43
C VAL A 229 13.68 -41.34 -22.70
N HIS A 230 14.50 -40.41 -23.21
CA HIS A 230 15.36 -40.62 -24.39
C HIS A 230 16.82 -40.97 -24.05
N HIS A 231 17.13 -41.32 -22.80
CA HIS A 231 18.50 -41.68 -22.39
C HIS A 231 18.63 -43.02 -21.65
N TYR A 232 17.67 -43.91 -21.84
CA TYR A 232 17.81 -45.35 -21.55
C TYR A 232 17.40 -46.16 -22.78
#